data_AF-A0A834X1S4-F1
#
_entry.id   AF-A0A834X1S4-F1
#
_cell.length_a   1.000
_cell.length_b   1.000
_cell.length_c   1.000
_cell.angle_alpha   90.00
_cell.angle_beta   90.00
_cell.angle_gamma   90.00
#
_symmetry.space_group_name_H-M   'P 1'
#
loop_
_entity.id
_entity.type
_entity.pdbx_description
1 polymer ?
#
loop_
_entity_poly.entity_id
_entity_poly.type
_entity_poly.pdbx_seq_one_letter_code
_entity_poly.pdbx_strand_id
1 'polypeptide(L)'
;MVGIVQEYDTSSPSRSSFPPDFLFGTASSAYQYEGAANEGGRAPSIWDTYTEKYPCIEPFVTIFHWDVPQSLEDAYGGFLGPQIVKDFTEFAEVCFREFGDRVKHWITLNGPTIFSDLGYARGMKAPGRCFSWLPFNCTTHGDSSTEPYIVAHHLLLAHASAVNLYRKNYQKSQMGEIGLAESIVWLLPMSQSIADTDAASRALAFNLDWFIGPLSSGSYPDEMEKYVGDRLPKFSQEQSNLVKGSFDFIGINYYTTFYAENIECPTHNKTYSTDFCANLTYACLTLDTLLPKRTSRTASTHEEQV
;
A
#
# COMPACT_ATOMS: atom_id res chain seq x y z
N MET A 1 29.32 22.46 -33.17
CA MET A 1 28.34 21.67 -32.43
C MET A 1 26.97 22.08 -32.91
N VAL A 2 26.29 21.21 -33.67
CA VAL A 2 24.87 21.41 -33.98
C VAL A 2 24.12 20.88 -32.76
N GLY A 3 23.57 21.79 -31.96
CA GLY A 3 22.70 21.44 -30.86
C GLY A 3 21.39 20.89 -31.42
N ILE A 4 21.08 19.63 -31.11
CA ILE A 4 19.75 19.09 -31.33
C ILE A 4 18.85 19.81 -30.32
N VAL A 5 18.05 20.75 -30.80
CA VAL A 5 16.91 21.27 -30.03
C VAL A 5 15.92 20.12 -29.98
N GLN A 6 15.78 19.51 -28.80
CA GLN A 6 14.74 18.53 -28.56
C GLN A 6 13.42 19.31 -28.51
N GLU A 7 12.68 19.34 -29.61
CA GLU A 7 11.31 19.87 -29.62
C GLU A 7 10.48 18.99 -28.68
N TYR A 8 10.11 19.55 -27.53
CA TYR A 8 9.18 18.90 -26.62
C TYR A 8 7.78 18.99 -27.24
N ASP A 9 7.23 17.84 -27.62
CA ASP A 9 5.83 17.72 -28.01
C ASP A 9 4.97 18.18 -26.83
N THR A 10 4.25 19.29 -27.02
CA THR A 10 3.36 19.90 -26.03
C THR A 10 1.95 19.32 -26.09
N SER A 11 1.70 18.36 -26.98
CA SER A 11 0.41 17.67 -27.05
C SER A 11 0.19 16.84 -25.79
N SER A 12 -1.03 16.93 -25.25
CA SER A 12 -1.41 16.10 -24.11
C SER A 12 -1.37 14.62 -24.53
N PRO A 13 -0.91 13.71 -23.64
CA PRO A 13 -0.90 12.30 -23.96
C PRO A 13 -2.31 11.82 -24.32
N SER A 14 -2.39 11.00 -25.37
CA SER A 14 -3.65 10.42 -25.88
C SER A 14 -3.56 8.90 -25.92
N ARG A 15 -4.66 8.20 -26.22
CA ARG A 15 -4.64 6.73 -26.29
C ARG A 15 -3.56 6.19 -27.23
N SER A 16 -3.25 6.88 -28.32
CA SER A 16 -2.23 6.47 -29.29
C SER A 16 -0.80 6.67 -28.81
N SER A 17 -0.59 7.37 -27.68
CA SER A 17 0.73 7.49 -27.03
C SER A 17 1.15 6.18 -26.33
N PHE A 18 0.25 5.21 -26.21
CA PHE A 18 0.46 3.93 -25.51
C PHE A 18 0.23 2.74 -26.44
N PRO A 19 0.88 1.59 -26.18
CA PRO A 19 0.64 0.35 -26.92
C PRO A 19 -0.86 -0.03 -27.00
N PRO A 20 -1.33 -0.69 -28.08
CA PRO A 20 -2.74 -1.03 -28.25
C PRO A 20 -3.34 -1.94 -27.17
N ASP A 21 -2.50 -2.67 -26.45
CA ASP A 21 -2.81 -3.56 -25.32
C ASP A 21 -2.68 -2.88 -23.95
N PHE A 22 -2.25 -1.62 -23.89
CA PHE A 22 -2.22 -0.87 -22.63
C PHE A 22 -3.64 -0.63 -22.09
N LEU A 23 -3.86 -1.04 -20.84
CA LEU A 23 -5.15 -0.95 -20.17
C LEU A 23 -5.25 0.36 -19.37
N PHE A 24 -6.36 1.07 -19.57
CA PHE A 24 -6.76 2.22 -18.75
C PHE A 24 -7.99 1.84 -17.93
N GLY A 25 -7.98 2.17 -16.64
CA GLY A 25 -9.08 1.83 -15.73
C GLY A 25 -9.17 2.78 -14.54
N THR A 26 -10.08 2.48 -13.62
CA THR A 26 -10.31 3.21 -12.36
C THR A 26 -10.41 2.21 -11.21
N ALA A 27 -9.93 2.58 -10.02
CA ALA A 27 -9.94 1.72 -8.84
C ALA A 27 -10.89 2.23 -7.74
N SER A 28 -11.40 1.32 -6.91
CA SER A 28 -12.19 1.60 -5.70
C SER A 28 -11.95 0.51 -4.64
N SER A 29 -12.52 0.63 -3.45
CA SER A 29 -12.49 -0.42 -2.42
C SER A 29 -13.85 -0.58 -1.74
N ALA A 30 -14.12 -1.78 -1.21
CA ALA A 30 -15.43 -2.15 -0.68
C ALA A 30 -15.92 -1.17 0.39
N TYR A 31 -15.16 -0.98 1.47
CA TYR A 31 -15.52 -0.07 2.57
C TYR A 31 -15.69 1.39 2.12
N GLN A 32 -14.98 1.83 1.08
CA GLN A 32 -15.08 3.20 0.57
C GLN A 32 -16.32 3.44 -0.31
N TYR A 33 -16.89 2.39 -0.92
CA TYR A 33 -17.87 2.54 -2.01
C TYR A 33 -19.20 1.81 -1.79
N GLU A 34 -19.18 0.58 -1.25
CA GLU A 34 -20.36 -0.30 -1.25
C GLU A 34 -21.47 0.17 -0.32
N GLY A 35 -21.13 0.71 0.85
CA GLY A 35 -22.12 0.97 1.90
C GLY A 35 -22.78 -0.33 2.35
N ALA A 36 -24.11 -0.34 2.48
CA ALA A 36 -24.95 -1.54 2.66
C ALA A 36 -24.43 -2.60 3.65
N ALA A 37 -23.71 -2.18 4.71
CA ALA A 37 -22.95 -3.07 5.59
C ALA A 37 -23.80 -4.16 6.30
N ASN A 38 -25.13 -4.07 6.23
CA ASN A 38 -26.08 -5.00 6.84
C ASN A 38 -27.21 -5.44 5.87
N GLU A 39 -27.03 -5.40 4.54
CA GLU A 39 -28.05 -5.75 3.54
C GLU A 39 -27.54 -6.80 2.51
N GLY A 40 -28.39 -7.43 1.69
CA GLY A 40 -27.84 -8.28 0.59
C GLY A 40 -28.72 -9.24 -0.23
N GLY A 41 -30.05 -9.24 -0.14
CA GLY A 41 -30.93 -10.17 -0.90
C GLY A 41 -31.19 -9.84 -2.38
N ARG A 42 -30.26 -9.21 -3.10
CA ARG A 42 -30.51 -8.70 -4.47
C ARG A 42 -30.39 -9.80 -5.53
N ALA A 43 -31.43 -9.94 -6.36
CA ALA A 43 -31.40 -10.79 -7.55
C ALA A 43 -30.74 -10.09 -8.75
N PRO A 44 -30.17 -10.83 -9.72
CA PRO A 44 -29.56 -10.25 -10.92
C PRO A 44 -30.54 -9.43 -11.77
N SER A 45 -30.04 -8.35 -12.37
CA SER A 45 -30.74 -7.51 -13.33
C SER A 45 -30.34 -7.85 -14.77
N ILE A 46 -31.11 -7.35 -15.75
CA ILE A 46 -30.80 -7.53 -17.17
C ILE A 46 -29.44 -6.94 -17.57
N TRP A 47 -28.94 -5.94 -16.84
CA TRP A 47 -27.61 -5.36 -17.06
C TRP A 47 -26.52 -6.32 -16.63
N ASP A 48 -26.70 -7.05 -15.53
CA ASP A 48 -25.74 -8.06 -15.06
C ASP A 48 -25.57 -9.16 -16.14
N THR A 49 -26.68 -9.63 -16.72
CA THR A 49 -26.65 -10.61 -17.83
C THR A 49 -26.02 -10.05 -19.11
N TYR A 50 -26.24 -8.77 -19.42
CA TYR A 50 -25.68 -8.14 -20.63
C TYR A 50 -24.17 -7.96 -20.52
N THR A 51 -23.66 -7.51 -19.36
CA THR A 51 -22.22 -7.33 -19.12
C THR A 51 -21.48 -8.66 -19.01
N GLU A 52 -22.11 -9.72 -18.50
CA GLU A 52 -21.55 -11.07 -18.55
C GLU A 52 -21.41 -11.60 -19.98
N LYS A 53 -22.35 -11.25 -20.87
CA LYS A 53 -22.36 -11.70 -22.26
C LYS A 53 -21.47 -10.86 -23.18
N TYR A 54 -21.23 -9.61 -22.82
CA TYR A 54 -20.45 -8.64 -23.60
C TYR A 54 -19.45 -7.89 -22.69
N PRO A 55 -18.42 -8.55 -22.17
CA PRO A 55 -17.44 -7.89 -21.31
C PRO A 55 -16.66 -6.86 -22.12
N CYS A 56 -16.81 -5.58 -21.77
CA CYS A 56 -16.00 -4.47 -22.28
C CYS A 56 -15.04 -3.90 -21.22
N ILE A 57 -15.00 -4.51 -20.03
CA ILE A 57 -14.20 -4.12 -18.88
C ILE A 57 -13.62 -5.40 -18.26
N GLU A 58 -12.32 -5.39 -17.99
CA GLU A 58 -11.64 -6.50 -17.31
C GLU A 58 -11.58 -6.24 -15.80
N PRO A 59 -12.05 -7.18 -14.95
CA PRO A 59 -11.99 -7.00 -13.51
C PRO A 59 -10.59 -7.29 -12.96
N PHE A 60 -10.03 -6.30 -12.26
CA PHE A 60 -8.86 -6.46 -11.39
C PHE A 60 -9.36 -6.45 -9.95
N VAL A 61 -9.36 -7.62 -9.30
CA VAL A 61 -10.02 -7.78 -8.00
C VAL A 61 -9.00 -7.82 -6.88
N THR A 62 -9.14 -6.90 -5.92
CA THR A 62 -8.38 -6.93 -4.68
C THR A 62 -9.10 -7.79 -3.64
N ILE A 63 -8.43 -8.79 -3.08
CA ILE A 63 -8.99 -9.70 -2.07
C ILE A 63 -9.06 -9.01 -0.71
N PHE A 64 -8.00 -8.30 -0.31
CA PHE A 64 -7.96 -7.59 0.96
C PHE A 64 -7.56 -6.13 0.79
N HIS A 65 -8.43 -5.25 1.31
CA HIS A 65 -8.24 -3.81 1.32
C HIS A 65 -8.57 -3.23 2.70
N TRP A 66 -7.85 -3.73 3.71
CA TRP A 66 -7.85 -3.24 5.11
C TRP A 66 -9.14 -3.53 5.88
N ASP A 67 -9.93 -4.47 5.37
CA ASP A 67 -11.24 -4.90 5.83
C ASP A 67 -11.17 -6.20 6.63
N VAL A 68 -10.28 -6.23 7.64
CA VAL A 68 -10.14 -7.38 8.55
C VAL A 68 -11.48 -7.61 9.26
N PRO A 69 -12.04 -8.84 9.23
CA PRO A 69 -13.24 -9.14 10.00
C PRO A 69 -13.01 -8.93 11.50
N GLN A 70 -13.87 -8.16 12.16
CA GLN A 70 -13.73 -7.83 13.59
C GLN A 70 -13.63 -9.09 14.47
N SER A 71 -14.30 -10.19 14.10
CA SER A 71 -14.21 -11.45 14.83
C SER A 71 -12.80 -12.03 14.88
N LEU A 72 -11.97 -11.80 13.85
CA LEU A 72 -10.57 -12.25 13.82
C LEU A 72 -9.67 -11.31 14.64
N GLU A 73 -9.97 -10.00 14.60
CA GLU A 73 -9.34 -9.02 15.48
C GLU A 73 -9.60 -9.36 16.96
N ASP A 74 -10.84 -9.66 17.33
CA ASP A 74 -11.22 -10.03 18.69
C ASP A 74 -10.65 -11.38 19.12
N ALA A 75 -10.54 -12.35 18.19
CA ALA A 75 -10.09 -13.70 18.50
C ALA A 75 -8.58 -13.81 18.75
N TYR A 76 -7.77 -13.13 17.94
CA TYR A 76 -6.30 -13.25 18.00
C TYR A 76 -5.53 -12.00 17.53
N GLY A 77 -6.20 -10.84 17.42
CA GLY A 77 -5.58 -9.58 17.01
C GLY A 77 -5.35 -9.46 15.50
N GLY A 78 -6.14 -10.18 14.69
CA GLY A 78 -6.08 -10.07 13.24
C GLY A 78 -4.68 -10.38 12.72
N PHE A 79 -4.04 -9.43 12.03
CA PHE A 79 -2.70 -9.63 11.48
C PHE A 79 -1.57 -9.69 12.51
N LEU A 80 -1.83 -9.44 13.80
CA LEU A 80 -0.85 -9.71 14.86
C LEU A 80 -0.72 -11.21 15.15
N GLY A 81 -1.76 -12.01 14.90
CA GLY A 81 -1.77 -13.45 15.13
C GLY A 81 -1.35 -14.24 13.89
N PRO A 82 -0.48 -15.27 14.00
CA PRO A 82 -0.07 -16.09 12.85
C PRO A 82 -1.23 -16.90 12.23
N GLN A 83 -2.34 -17.08 12.96
CA GLN A 83 -3.56 -17.76 12.50
C GLN A 83 -4.15 -17.09 11.25
N ILE A 84 -3.97 -15.77 11.11
CA ILE A 84 -4.50 -14.98 9.99
C ILE A 84 -4.03 -15.51 8.63
N VAL A 85 -2.85 -16.12 8.55
CA VAL A 85 -2.29 -16.65 7.30
C VAL A 85 -3.19 -17.73 6.75
N LYS A 86 -3.67 -18.62 7.63
CA LYS A 86 -4.57 -19.69 7.27
C LYS A 86 -5.95 -19.13 6.89
N ASP A 87 -6.52 -18.29 7.74
CA ASP A 87 -7.87 -17.75 7.53
C ASP A 87 -7.96 -16.90 6.26
N PHE A 88 -6.93 -16.10 5.96
CA PHE A 88 -6.81 -15.37 4.70
C PHE A 88 -6.68 -16.30 3.49
N THR A 89 -5.91 -17.38 3.61
CA THR A 89 -5.75 -18.36 2.52
C THR A 89 -7.09 -19.05 2.21
N GLU A 90 -7.86 -19.42 3.23
CA GLU A 90 -9.19 -20.01 3.06
C GLU A 90 -10.18 -19.00 2.45
N PHE A 91 -10.13 -17.74 2.87
CA PHE A 91 -10.93 -16.68 2.26
C PHE A 91 -10.58 -16.48 0.78
N ALA A 92 -9.28 -16.41 0.44
CA ALA A 92 -8.83 -16.32 -0.94
C ALA A 92 -9.27 -17.53 -1.78
N GLU A 93 -9.24 -18.74 -1.22
CA GLU A 93 -9.72 -19.96 -1.90
C GLU A 93 -11.20 -19.85 -2.28
N VAL A 94 -12.04 -19.32 -1.40
CA VAL A 94 -13.45 -19.05 -1.72
C VAL A 94 -13.54 -18.08 -2.89
N CYS A 95 -12.82 -16.96 -2.88
CA CYS A 95 -12.81 -16.01 -3.99
C CYS A 95 -12.38 -16.65 -5.32
N PHE A 96 -11.30 -17.44 -5.32
CA PHE A 96 -10.82 -18.14 -6.51
C PHE A 96 -11.85 -19.14 -7.03
N ARG A 97 -12.48 -19.92 -6.14
CA ARG A 97 -13.48 -20.92 -6.52
C ARG A 97 -14.74 -20.28 -7.10
N GLU A 98 -15.26 -19.24 -6.46
CA GLU A 98 -16.56 -18.65 -6.83
C GLU A 98 -16.48 -17.69 -8.02
N PHE A 99 -15.34 -17.02 -8.22
CA PHE A 99 -15.22 -15.94 -9.23
C PHE A 99 -14.09 -16.12 -10.25
N GLY A 100 -13.18 -17.07 -10.05
CA GLY A 100 -12.02 -17.24 -10.93
C GLY A 100 -12.33 -17.78 -12.33
N ASP A 101 -13.57 -18.22 -12.58
CA ASP A 101 -14.08 -18.48 -13.92
C ASP A 101 -14.05 -17.21 -14.79
N ARG A 102 -14.31 -16.04 -14.19
CA ARG A 102 -14.37 -14.72 -14.85
C ARG A 102 -13.20 -13.80 -14.49
N VAL A 103 -12.76 -13.78 -13.24
CA VAL A 103 -11.67 -12.92 -12.77
C VAL A 103 -10.32 -13.49 -13.21
N LYS A 104 -9.54 -12.70 -13.94
CA LYS A 104 -8.21 -13.09 -14.46
C LYS A 104 -7.05 -12.34 -13.85
N HIS A 105 -7.29 -11.28 -13.07
CA HIS A 105 -6.25 -10.51 -12.41
C HIS A 105 -6.59 -10.36 -10.93
N TRP A 106 -5.82 -11.05 -10.09
CA TRP A 106 -6.01 -11.10 -8.65
C TRP A 106 -4.95 -10.26 -7.94
N ILE A 107 -5.39 -9.36 -7.08
CA ILE A 107 -4.54 -8.59 -6.18
C ILE A 107 -4.82 -9.10 -4.77
N THR A 108 -3.87 -9.77 -4.16
CA THR A 108 -4.05 -10.31 -2.80
C THR A 108 -4.20 -9.21 -1.75
N LEU A 109 -3.26 -8.27 -1.71
CA LEU A 109 -3.17 -7.21 -0.72
C LEU A 109 -3.08 -5.86 -1.44
N ASN A 110 -3.72 -4.83 -0.87
CA ASN A 110 -3.51 -3.44 -1.24
C ASN A 110 -2.78 -2.66 -0.14
N GLY A 111 -1.69 -1.98 -0.50
CA GLY A 111 -0.95 -1.06 0.36
C GLY A 111 -0.53 -1.65 1.72
N PRO A 112 0.11 -2.82 1.78
CA PRO A 112 0.43 -3.46 3.05
C PRO A 112 1.45 -2.66 3.89
N THR A 113 2.36 -1.88 3.28
CA THR A 113 3.23 -0.93 4.01
C THR A 113 2.43 0.08 4.80
N ILE A 114 1.51 0.77 4.12
CA ILE A 114 0.74 1.85 4.74
C ILE A 114 -0.32 1.31 5.72
N PHE A 115 -0.84 0.10 5.49
CA PHE A 115 -1.68 -0.60 6.47
C PHE A 115 -0.92 -0.89 7.76
N SER A 116 0.30 -1.43 7.65
CA SER A 116 1.13 -1.77 8.82
C SER A 116 1.52 -0.51 9.61
N ASP A 117 1.90 0.56 8.91
CA ASP A 117 2.25 1.84 9.53
C ASP A 117 1.04 2.55 10.18
N LEU A 118 -0.02 2.82 9.41
CA LEU A 118 -1.15 3.59 9.93
C LEU A 118 -2.00 2.81 10.95
N GLY A 119 -2.03 1.47 10.87
CA GLY A 119 -2.78 0.63 11.80
C GLY A 119 -2.05 0.37 13.11
N TYR A 120 -0.72 0.21 13.07
CA TYR A 120 0.07 -0.36 14.17
C TYR A 120 1.31 0.45 14.58
N ALA A 121 1.75 1.42 13.78
CA ALA A 121 2.84 2.33 14.17
C ALA A 121 2.29 3.69 14.63
N ARG A 122 1.44 4.30 13.80
CA ARG A 122 0.85 5.63 14.03
C ARG A 122 -0.58 5.58 14.57
N GLY A 123 -1.25 4.44 14.50
CA GLY A 123 -2.62 4.24 15.01
C GLY A 123 -3.68 5.20 14.45
N MET A 124 -3.47 5.73 13.24
CA MET A 124 -4.39 6.64 12.55
C MET A 124 -5.51 5.93 11.79
N LYS A 125 -5.38 4.61 11.59
CA LYS A 125 -6.35 3.73 10.93
C LYS A 125 -6.62 2.53 11.83
N ALA A 126 -7.74 1.85 11.64
CA ALA A 126 -8.09 0.65 12.40
C ALA A 126 -6.94 -0.39 12.31
N PRO A 127 -6.63 -1.10 13.42
CA PRO A 127 -7.28 -1.07 14.74
C PRO A 127 -6.85 0.09 15.67
N GLY A 128 -6.05 1.04 15.16
CA GLY A 128 -5.70 2.28 15.88
C GLY A 128 -4.68 2.05 16.98
N ARG A 129 -3.73 1.15 16.76
CA ARG A 129 -2.72 0.73 17.73
C ARG A 129 -1.45 1.57 17.59
N CYS A 130 -0.97 2.11 18.71
CA CYS A 130 0.37 2.69 18.80
C CYS A 130 0.80 2.84 20.27
N PHE A 131 2.05 3.25 20.50
CA PHE A 131 2.49 3.68 21.82
C PHE A 131 1.72 4.90 22.32
N SER A 132 1.28 4.85 23.58
CA SER A 132 0.46 5.90 24.18
C SER A 132 1.15 7.24 24.38
N TRP A 133 2.49 7.27 24.38
CA TRP A 133 3.26 8.50 24.50
C TRP A 133 3.46 9.21 23.16
N LEU A 134 3.07 8.59 22.04
CA LEU A 134 3.11 9.24 20.73
C LEU A 134 1.99 10.28 20.59
N PRO A 135 2.22 11.37 19.84
CA PRO A 135 1.27 12.49 19.73
C PRO A 135 0.04 12.18 18.86
N PHE A 136 -0.14 10.95 18.39
CA PHE A 136 -1.18 10.56 17.45
C PHE A 136 -2.54 10.26 18.09
N ASN A 137 -2.62 10.27 19.43
CA ASN A 137 -3.85 10.01 20.20
C ASN A 137 -4.55 8.70 19.77
N CYS A 138 -3.78 7.63 19.70
CA CYS A 138 -4.23 6.32 19.26
C CYS A 138 -5.32 5.76 20.17
N THR A 139 -6.30 5.08 19.57
CA THR A 139 -7.47 4.57 20.28
C THR A 139 -7.16 3.34 21.11
N THR A 140 -6.09 2.62 20.76
CA THR A 140 -5.74 1.33 21.33
C THR A 140 -4.25 1.30 21.71
N HIS A 141 -3.94 0.78 22.90
CA HIS A 141 -2.55 0.59 23.33
C HIS A 141 -1.86 -0.48 22.48
N GLY A 142 -0.72 -0.15 21.88
CA GLY A 142 0.13 -1.07 21.13
C GLY A 142 1.61 -0.72 21.21
N ASP A 143 2.44 -1.55 20.57
CA ASP A 143 3.88 -1.37 20.46
C ASP A 143 4.30 -0.99 19.04
N SER A 144 4.46 0.32 18.81
CA SER A 144 4.89 0.88 17.51
C SER A 144 6.31 0.50 17.10
N SER A 145 7.07 -0.19 17.95
CA SER A 145 8.42 -0.68 17.65
C SER A 145 8.45 -2.12 17.13
N THR A 146 7.40 -2.92 17.35
CA THR A 146 7.38 -4.35 16.97
C THR A 146 6.15 -4.75 16.16
N GLU A 147 4.96 -4.26 16.54
CA GLU A 147 3.69 -4.66 15.91
C GLU A 147 3.65 -4.45 14.39
N PRO A 148 4.12 -3.31 13.82
CA PRO A 148 4.14 -3.12 12.37
C PRO A 148 4.93 -4.21 11.63
N TYR A 149 6.03 -4.70 12.23
CA TYR A 149 6.87 -5.74 11.64
C TYR A 149 6.24 -7.11 11.71
N ILE A 150 5.54 -7.43 12.81
CA ILE A 150 4.77 -8.67 12.95
C ILE A 150 3.65 -8.71 11.92
N VAL A 151 2.89 -7.62 11.80
CA VAL A 151 1.79 -7.48 10.84
C VAL A 151 2.28 -7.60 9.41
N ALA A 152 3.34 -6.89 9.04
CA ALA A 152 3.94 -6.98 7.71
C ALA A 152 4.43 -8.39 7.40
N HIS A 153 5.01 -9.08 8.37
CA HIS A 153 5.45 -10.47 8.21
C HIS A 153 4.28 -11.42 7.92
N HIS A 154 3.20 -11.33 8.69
CA HIS A 154 2.02 -12.16 8.45
C HIS A 154 1.30 -11.80 7.15
N LEU A 155 1.28 -10.54 6.74
CA LEU A 155 0.78 -10.12 5.42
C LEU A 155 1.57 -10.79 4.29
N LEU A 156 2.91 -10.77 4.34
CA LEU A 156 3.76 -11.44 3.35
C LEU A 156 3.50 -12.95 3.30
N LEU A 157 3.36 -13.61 4.46
CA LEU A 157 3.06 -15.04 4.52
C LEU A 157 1.66 -15.38 4.00
N ALA A 158 0.67 -14.55 4.33
CA ALA A 158 -0.71 -14.69 3.86
C ALA A 158 -0.79 -14.53 2.33
N HIS A 159 -0.14 -13.50 1.79
CA HIS A 159 0.04 -13.30 0.35
C HIS A 159 0.67 -14.52 -0.32
N ALA A 160 1.83 -14.97 0.17
CA ALA A 160 2.58 -16.07 -0.45
C ALA A 160 1.81 -17.40 -0.37
N SER A 161 1.11 -17.64 0.74
CA SER A 161 0.24 -18.81 0.91
C SER A 161 -0.92 -18.81 -0.09
N ALA A 162 -1.63 -17.68 -0.26
CA ALA A 162 -2.71 -17.55 -1.23
C ALA A 162 -2.22 -17.70 -2.68
N VAL A 163 -1.06 -17.13 -3.02
CA VAL A 163 -0.44 -17.28 -4.35
C VAL A 163 -0.07 -18.73 -4.62
N ASN A 164 0.57 -19.41 -3.67
CA ASN A 164 0.92 -20.81 -3.80
C ASN A 164 -0.32 -21.69 -4.01
N LEU A 165 -1.40 -21.43 -3.26
CA LEU A 165 -2.68 -22.10 -3.46
C LEU A 165 -3.24 -21.86 -4.87
N TYR A 166 -3.29 -20.61 -5.32
CA TYR A 166 -3.79 -20.23 -6.63
C TYR A 166 -3.01 -20.91 -7.76
N ARG A 167 -1.68 -20.84 -7.72
CA ARG A 167 -0.80 -21.47 -8.72
C ARG A 167 -0.98 -22.98 -8.79
N LYS A 168 -1.15 -23.63 -7.63
CA LYS A 168 -1.28 -25.09 -7.52
C LYS A 168 -2.63 -25.59 -8.04
N ASN A 169 -3.71 -24.92 -7.66
CA ASN A 169 -5.07 -25.47 -7.82
C ASN A 169 -5.89 -24.78 -8.92
N TYR A 170 -5.62 -23.51 -9.23
CA TYR A 170 -6.54 -22.67 -10.01
C TYR A 170 -5.91 -22.07 -11.28
N GLN A 171 -4.65 -21.65 -11.24
CA GLN A 171 -4.03 -20.88 -12.32
C GLN A 171 -4.05 -21.59 -13.67
N LYS A 172 -3.80 -22.92 -13.70
CA LYS A 172 -3.83 -23.70 -14.95
C LYS A 172 -5.22 -23.77 -15.58
N SER A 173 -6.27 -23.88 -14.78
CA SER A 173 -7.65 -23.98 -15.27
C SER A 173 -8.29 -22.61 -15.52
N GLN A 174 -7.93 -21.61 -14.72
CA GLN A 174 -8.52 -20.28 -14.78
C GLN A 174 -7.75 -19.32 -15.68
N MET A 175 -6.47 -19.61 -15.96
CA MET A 175 -5.59 -18.82 -16.84
C MET A 175 -5.50 -17.35 -16.43
N GLY A 176 -5.52 -17.08 -15.12
CA GLY A 176 -5.32 -15.73 -14.59
C GLY A 176 -3.95 -15.53 -13.94
N GLU A 177 -3.67 -14.29 -13.61
CA GLU A 177 -2.45 -13.82 -12.96
C GLU A 177 -2.75 -13.35 -11.53
N ILE A 178 -1.76 -13.43 -10.66
CA ILE A 178 -1.89 -13.01 -9.26
C ILE A 178 -0.70 -12.19 -8.79
N GLY A 179 -0.98 -11.15 -8.03
CA GLY A 179 0.03 -10.25 -7.47
C GLY A 179 -0.44 -9.54 -6.21
N LEU A 180 0.20 -8.42 -5.92
CA LEU A 180 -0.23 -7.46 -4.90
C LEU A 180 -0.08 -6.03 -5.43
N ALA A 181 -0.73 -5.08 -4.77
CA ALA A 181 -0.60 -3.66 -5.07
C ALA A 181 0.10 -2.96 -3.90
N GLU A 182 1.32 -2.47 -4.11
CA GLU A 182 2.09 -1.77 -3.09
C GLU A 182 1.84 -0.26 -3.14
N SER A 183 1.70 0.38 -1.97
CA SER A 183 1.59 1.84 -1.89
C SER A 183 2.94 2.44 -1.60
N ILE A 184 3.48 3.16 -2.58
CA ILE A 184 4.85 3.65 -2.52
C ILE A 184 4.87 5.17 -2.41
N VAL A 185 5.87 5.66 -1.70
CA VAL A 185 6.30 7.05 -1.76
C VAL A 185 7.69 7.04 -2.37
N TRP A 186 7.95 7.97 -3.30
CA TRP A 186 9.32 8.20 -3.76
C TRP A 186 10.06 9.12 -2.79
N LEU A 187 11.30 8.78 -2.45
CA LEU A 187 12.10 9.57 -1.51
C LEU A 187 13.32 10.15 -2.22
N LEU A 188 13.42 11.47 -2.19
CA LEU A 188 14.56 12.23 -2.69
C LEU A 188 15.44 12.69 -1.53
N PRO A 189 16.75 12.81 -1.71
CA PRO A 189 17.62 13.36 -0.66
C PRO A 189 17.34 14.87 -0.49
N MET A 190 17.29 15.34 0.75
CA MET A 190 17.05 16.76 1.08
C MET A 190 18.14 17.69 0.52
N SER A 191 19.37 17.20 0.40
CA SER A 191 20.49 17.90 -0.21
C SER A 191 21.36 16.94 -1.04
N GLN A 192 22.40 17.47 -1.70
CA GLN A 192 23.38 16.66 -2.43
C GLN A 192 24.44 16.00 -1.50
N SER A 193 24.25 16.08 -0.17
CA SER A 193 25.15 15.42 0.77
C SER A 193 25.06 13.90 0.66
N ILE A 194 26.17 13.21 0.92
CA ILE A 194 26.20 11.75 1.00
C ILE A 194 25.25 11.26 2.11
N ALA A 195 25.21 11.97 3.24
CA ALA A 195 24.34 11.63 4.35
C ALA A 195 22.85 11.61 3.96
N ASP A 196 22.36 12.63 3.26
CA ASP A 196 20.95 12.68 2.83
C ASP A 196 20.66 11.69 1.69
N THR A 197 21.66 11.41 0.84
CA THR A 197 21.56 10.36 -0.18
C THR A 197 21.39 8.99 0.47
N ASP A 198 22.20 8.68 1.49
CA ASP A 198 22.07 7.45 2.26
C ASP A 198 20.76 7.40 3.05
N ALA A 199 20.28 8.55 3.57
CA ALA A 199 19.00 8.64 4.27
C ALA A 199 17.81 8.38 3.34
N ALA A 200 17.84 8.89 2.10
CA ALA A 200 16.83 8.60 1.09
C ALA A 200 16.80 7.10 0.74
N SER A 201 17.97 6.48 0.56
CA SER A 201 18.08 5.03 0.31
C SER A 201 17.52 4.20 1.47
N ARG A 202 17.85 4.53 2.73
CA ARG A 202 17.26 3.86 3.90
C ARG A 202 15.75 4.05 3.97
N ALA A 203 15.26 5.26 3.69
CA ALA A 203 13.82 5.52 3.72
C ALA A 203 13.08 4.73 2.62
N LEU A 204 13.67 4.58 1.42
CA LEU A 204 13.15 3.72 0.36
C LEU A 204 13.09 2.25 0.80
N ALA A 205 14.12 1.74 1.49
CA ALA A 205 14.12 0.37 1.98
C ALA A 205 12.92 0.07 2.90
N PHE A 206 12.47 1.05 3.69
CA PHE A 206 11.34 0.92 4.61
C PHE A 206 9.97 1.25 4.00
N ASN A 207 9.91 1.88 2.81
CA ASN A 207 8.67 2.31 2.15
C ASN A 207 8.36 1.55 0.84
N LEU A 208 9.36 0.94 0.22
CA LEU A 208 9.25 0.18 -1.01
C LEU A 208 9.77 -1.25 -0.79
N ASP A 209 11.04 -1.38 -0.41
CA ASP A 209 11.70 -2.69 -0.41
C ASP A 209 11.25 -3.59 0.75
N TRP A 210 10.55 -3.05 1.74
CA TRP A 210 10.04 -3.82 2.87
C TRP A 210 9.15 -4.99 2.44
N PHE A 211 8.32 -4.79 1.40
CA PHE A 211 7.52 -5.85 0.80
C PHE A 211 8.12 -6.37 -0.50
N ILE A 212 8.68 -5.49 -1.34
CA ILE A 212 9.23 -5.90 -2.65
C ILE A 212 10.51 -6.75 -2.50
N GLY A 213 11.34 -6.46 -1.50
CA GLY A 213 12.55 -7.21 -1.18
C GLY A 213 12.25 -8.69 -0.93
N PRO A 214 11.41 -9.05 0.06
CA PRO A 214 11.02 -10.44 0.32
C PRO A 214 10.43 -11.15 -0.90
N LEU A 215 9.61 -10.48 -1.70
CA LEU A 215 9.07 -11.07 -2.93
C LEU A 215 10.14 -11.36 -3.98
N SER A 216 11.22 -10.58 -4.01
CA SER A 216 12.32 -10.76 -4.97
C SER A 216 13.36 -11.79 -4.49
N SER A 217 13.83 -11.65 -3.25
CA SER A 217 14.96 -12.43 -2.71
C SER A 217 14.54 -13.57 -1.77
N GLY A 218 13.38 -13.48 -1.13
CA GLY A 218 12.96 -14.31 0.01
C GLY A 218 13.45 -13.79 1.36
N SER A 219 14.03 -12.59 1.44
CA SER A 219 14.55 -11.97 2.67
C SER A 219 14.17 -10.50 2.75
N TYR A 220 14.19 -9.93 3.96
CA TYR A 220 14.06 -8.48 4.13
C TYR A 220 15.32 -7.75 3.61
N PRO A 221 15.24 -6.45 3.30
CA PRO A 221 16.39 -5.65 2.90
C PRO A 221 17.46 -5.56 4.01
N ASP A 222 18.73 -5.56 3.63
CA ASP A 222 19.88 -5.49 4.55
C ASP A 222 19.82 -4.26 5.46
N GLU A 223 19.35 -3.12 4.93
CA GLU A 223 19.10 -1.90 5.70
C GLU A 223 18.12 -2.18 6.84
N MET A 224 17.01 -2.85 6.57
CA MET A 224 16.01 -3.14 7.61
C MET A 224 16.57 -4.08 8.67
N GLU A 225 17.27 -5.14 8.26
CA GLU A 225 17.91 -6.06 9.22
C GLU A 225 18.90 -5.32 10.13
N LYS A 226 19.71 -4.42 9.56
CA LYS A 226 20.70 -3.62 10.28
C LYS A 226 20.07 -2.65 11.30
N TYR A 227 19.05 -1.90 10.90
CA TYR A 227 18.51 -0.82 11.73
C TYR A 227 17.41 -1.28 12.70
N VAL A 228 16.63 -2.29 12.30
CA VAL A 228 15.55 -2.85 13.12
C VAL A 228 16.09 -3.89 14.11
N GLY A 229 16.98 -4.77 13.66
CA GLY A 229 17.57 -5.84 14.47
C GLY A 229 16.56 -6.91 14.88
N ASP A 230 16.62 -7.36 16.12
CA ASP A 230 15.81 -8.49 16.64
C ASP A 230 14.29 -8.24 16.65
N ARG A 231 13.84 -7.00 16.45
CA ARG A 231 12.41 -6.67 16.31
C ARG A 231 11.84 -7.06 14.95
N LEU A 232 12.69 -7.26 13.94
CA LEU A 232 12.28 -7.72 12.63
C LEU A 232 12.12 -9.25 12.65
N PRO A 233 10.93 -9.79 12.36
CA PRO A 233 10.75 -11.23 12.26
C PRO A 233 11.68 -11.87 11.23
N LYS A 234 12.00 -13.15 11.40
CA LYS A 234 12.85 -13.90 10.48
C LYS A 234 12.03 -14.95 9.76
N PHE A 235 12.15 -15.01 8.44
CA PHE A 235 11.59 -16.11 7.67
C PHE A 235 12.35 -17.40 7.97
N SER A 236 11.61 -18.49 8.17
CA SER A 236 12.19 -19.83 8.03
C SER A 236 12.59 -20.08 6.56
N GLN A 237 13.41 -21.10 6.31
CA GLN A 237 13.79 -21.45 4.94
C GLN A 237 12.57 -21.78 4.07
N GLU A 238 11.55 -22.44 4.65
CA GLU A 238 10.31 -22.76 3.96
C GLU A 238 9.51 -21.50 3.62
N GLN A 239 9.37 -20.58 4.57
CA GLN A 239 8.69 -19.30 4.36
C GLN A 239 9.41 -18.44 3.32
N SER A 240 10.74 -18.35 3.40
CA SER A 240 11.57 -17.63 2.43
C SER A 240 11.37 -18.15 1.01
N ASN A 241 11.37 -19.48 0.84
CA ASN A 241 11.10 -20.12 -0.46
C ASN A 241 9.67 -19.90 -0.94
N LEU A 242 8.70 -19.80 -0.03
CA LEU A 242 7.30 -19.57 -0.35
C LEU A 242 7.05 -18.14 -0.84
N VAL A 243 7.65 -17.14 -0.18
CA VAL A 243 7.49 -15.71 -0.50
C VAL A 243 8.28 -15.33 -1.76
N LYS A 244 9.45 -15.94 -1.97
CA LYS A 244 10.28 -15.62 -3.13
C LYS A 244 9.58 -15.94 -4.44
N GLY A 245 9.39 -14.92 -5.27
CA GLY A 245 8.77 -15.00 -6.59
C GLY A 245 7.25 -15.24 -6.53
N SER A 246 6.58 -14.95 -5.41
CA SER A 246 5.14 -15.15 -5.25
C SER A 246 4.27 -14.11 -5.96
N PHE A 247 4.60 -13.71 -7.18
CA PHE A 247 3.79 -12.79 -7.97
C PHE A 247 3.98 -13.03 -9.48
N ASP A 248 2.98 -12.69 -10.27
CA ASP A 248 3.02 -12.62 -11.73
C ASP A 248 3.12 -11.16 -12.19
N PHE A 249 2.52 -10.23 -11.43
CA PHE A 249 2.61 -8.79 -11.62
C PHE A 249 2.69 -8.06 -10.26
N ILE A 250 3.11 -6.78 -10.29
CA ILE A 250 3.11 -5.89 -9.12
C ILE A 250 2.35 -4.61 -9.49
N GLY A 251 1.29 -4.31 -8.74
CA GLY A 251 0.61 -3.03 -8.80
C GLY A 251 1.35 -1.98 -7.99
N ILE A 252 1.40 -0.74 -8.49
CA ILE A 252 2.04 0.38 -7.80
C ILE A 252 1.02 1.50 -7.62
N ASN A 253 0.68 1.79 -6.36
CA ASN A 253 -0.12 2.95 -5.99
C ASN A 253 0.84 4.10 -5.67
N TYR A 254 1.06 4.99 -6.64
CA TYR A 254 1.95 6.15 -6.49
C TYR A 254 1.14 7.45 -6.47
N TYR A 255 1.42 8.30 -5.48
CA TYR A 255 0.75 9.59 -5.31
C TYR A 255 1.70 10.77 -5.15
N THR A 256 2.84 10.58 -4.47
CA THR A 256 3.67 11.71 -4.04
C THR A 256 5.12 11.32 -3.79
N THR A 257 5.93 12.36 -3.56
CA THR A 257 7.35 12.30 -3.27
C THR A 257 7.66 13.14 -2.04
N PHE A 258 8.54 12.66 -1.17
CA PHE A 258 9.06 13.44 -0.04
C PHE A 258 10.57 13.58 -0.11
N TYR A 259 11.10 14.58 0.59
CA TYR A 259 12.52 14.67 0.87
C TYR A 259 12.86 13.90 2.15
N ALA A 260 14.01 13.24 2.16
CA ALA A 260 14.60 12.57 3.30
C ALA A 260 15.86 13.33 3.73
N GLU A 261 15.88 13.75 5.00
CA GLU A 261 17.02 14.38 5.66
C GLU A 261 17.63 13.40 6.65
N ASN A 262 18.96 13.28 6.64
CA ASN A 262 19.65 12.40 7.59
C ASN A 262 19.55 12.94 9.01
N ILE A 263 19.22 12.06 9.95
CA ILE A 263 19.23 12.36 11.39
C ILE A 263 20.05 11.32 12.16
N GLU A 264 20.42 11.66 13.39
CA GLU A 264 20.98 10.67 14.31
C GLU A 264 19.93 9.61 14.68
N CYS A 265 20.30 8.34 14.58
CA CYS A 265 19.41 7.24 14.91
C CYS A 265 19.05 7.27 16.41
N PRO A 266 17.75 7.20 16.77
CA PRO A 266 17.38 7.18 18.17
C PRO A 266 17.85 5.88 18.85
N THR A 267 18.41 6.02 20.05
CA THR A 267 18.85 4.90 20.90
C THR A 267 17.77 4.40 21.83
N HIS A 268 16.74 5.22 22.09
CA HIS A 268 15.60 4.93 22.95
C HIS A 268 14.30 5.28 22.21
N ASN A 269 13.17 4.78 22.69
CA ASN A 269 11.83 5.10 22.14
C ASN A 269 11.73 4.86 20.62
N LYS A 270 12.38 3.79 20.15
CA LYS A 270 12.32 3.40 18.74
C LYS A 270 10.89 3.05 18.34
N THR A 271 10.56 3.40 17.11
CA THR A 271 9.32 3.05 16.41
C THR A 271 9.67 2.74 14.96
N TYR A 272 8.74 2.11 14.22
CA TYR A 272 8.88 1.93 12.78
C TYR A 272 9.30 3.22 12.06
N SER A 273 8.65 4.35 12.36
CA SER A 273 8.90 5.64 11.70
C SER A 273 10.26 6.27 12.00
N THR A 274 10.99 5.74 12.99
CA THR A 274 12.31 6.25 13.38
C THR A 274 13.47 5.34 12.97
N ASP A 275 13.17 4.10 12.57
CA ASP A 275 14.20 3.07 12.35
C ASP A 275 15.05 3.33 11.11
N PHE A 276 14.53 4.01 10.09
CA PHE A 276 15.33 4.38 8.91
C PHE A 276 16.24 5.60 9.13
N CYS A 277 16.23 6.19 10.34
CA CYS A 277 17.09 7.33 10.74
C CYS A 277 17.09 8.46 9.71
N ALA A 278 15.90 8.82 9.23
CA ALA A 278 15.71 9.99 8.39
C ALA A 278 14.48 10.75 8.89
N ASN A 279 14.51 12.08 8.77
CA ASN A 279 13.32 12.88 8.86
C ASN A 279 12.76 13.04 7.45
N LEU A 280 11.48 12.70 7.26
CA LEU A 280 10.82 12.90 5.97
C LEU A 280 10.06 14.21 6.02
N THR A 281 10.09 14.98 4.94
CA THR A 281 9.27 16.19 4.80
C THR A 281 7.81 15.80 4.60
N TYR A 282 7.17 15.26 5.63
CA TYR A 282 5.71 15.22 5.76
C TYR A 282 5.24 16.67 5.96
N ALA A 283 5.41 17.52 4.94
CA ALA A 283 4.77 18.81 4.91
C ALA A 283 3.28 18.51 4.87
N CYS A 284 2.65 18.60 6.04
CA CYS A 284 1.22 18.73 6.15
C CYS A 284 0.79 19.72 5.05
N LEU A 285 -0.10 19.27 4.17
CA LEU A 285 -0.85 20.12 3.26
C LEU A 285 -1.78 21.03 4.09
N THR A 286 -1.24 21.85 4.98
CA THR A 286 -1.89 23.10 5.34
C THR A 286 -1.57 24.04 4.20
N LEU A 287 -2.58 24.31 3.36
CA LEU A 287 -2.56 25.27 2.26
C LEU A 287 -2.03 26.68 2.63
N ASP A 288 -1.79 26.96 3.90
CA ASP A 288 -1.40 28.27 4.43
C ASP A 288 0.08 28.62 4.28
N THR A 289 0.98 27.66 4.02
CA THR A 289 2.42 27.95 3.93
C THR A 289 2.94 28.18 2.51
N LEU A 290 2.17 27.82 1.46
CA LEU A 290 2.59 27.93 0.06
C LEU A 290 1.86 29.01 -0.75
N LEU A 291 0.86 29.69 -0.17
CA LEU A 291 0.29 30.89 -0.78
C LEU A 291 0.84 32.12 -0.07
N PRO A 292 1.53 33.05 -0.76
CA PRO A 292 1.78 34.36 -0.18
C PRO A 292 0.43 34.96 0.21
N LYS A 293 0.28 35.33 1.49
CA LYS A 293 -0.89 36.05 2.01
C LYS A 293 -1.28 37.10 0.98
N ARG A 294 -2.43 36.92 0.31
CA ARG A 294 -3.00 37.98 -0.52
C ARG A 294 -3.11 39.19 0.39
N THR A 295 -2.31 40.21 0.10
CA THR A 295 -2.49 41.53 0.67
C THR A 295 -3.93 41.92 0.42
N SER A 296 -4.65 42.22 1.50
CA SER A 296 -6.01 42.73 1.46
C SER A 296 -6.06 43.90 0.49
N ARG A 297 -6.70 43.72 -0.67
CA ARG A 297 -7.22 44.86 -1.41
C ARG A 297 -8.28 45.46 -0.52
N THR A 298 -7.99 46.64 0.01
CA THR A 298 -8.97 47.55 0.57
C THR A 298 -10.12 47.66 -0.41
N ALA A 299 -11.28 47.13 -0.03
CA ALA A 299 -12.53 47.43 -0.70
C ALA A 299 -12.81 48.91 -0.43
N SER A 300 -12.64 49.76 -1.45
CA SER A 300 -13.21 51.10 -1.42
C SER A 300 -14.72 50.95 -1.52
N THR A 301 -15.41 51.23 -0.43
CA THR A 301 -16.84 51.52 -0.38
C THR A 301 -17.11 52.74 -1.26
N HIS A 302 -17.85 52.55 -2.34
CA HIS A 302 -18.67 53.61 -2.92
C HIS A 302 -20.11 53.11 -2.92
N GLU A 303 -20.79 53.39 -1.80
CA GLU A 303 -22.23 53.63 -1.81
C GLU A 303 -22.48 55.03 -2.35
N GLU A 304 -23.53 55.15 -3.17
CA GLU A 304 -24.54 56.21 -3.28
C GLU A 304 -25.02 56.28 -4.75
N GLN A 305 -26.29 56.44 -5.10
CA GLN A 305 -27.60 56.45 -4.45
C GLN A 305 -28.61 56.70 -5.61
N VAL A 306 -29.86 56.28 -5.41
CA VAL A 306 -31.09 56.50 -6.21
C VAL A 306 -31.34 55.56 -7.38
#